data_AF-A0A821X0Z3-F1
#
_entry.id   AF-A0A821X0Z3-F1
#
_cell.length_a   1.000
_cell.length_b   1.000
_cell.length_c   1.000
_cell.angle_alpha   90.00
_cell.angle_beta   90.00
_cell.angle_gamma   90.00
#
_symmetry.space_group_name_H-M   'P 1'
#
loop_
_entity.id
_entity.type
_entity.pdbx_description
1 polymer ?
#
loop_
_entity_poly.entity_id
_entity_poly.type
_entity_poly.pdbx_seq_one_letter_code
_entity_poly.pdbx_strand_id
1 'polypeptide(L)'
;MLVGAHSGALGYGYGSTENDANSNRKLHNIKTHQQIPNTGQIDNSRPIEEMPYQSGEFVALKNELAEMWPTIWRVDGKTLLQKYEPFEDNGKVLYRNISTYTVWNPENKKLYTQVQVKIRSQTHLETIVELVRSELQGDDCHFIEKRMLETQMYQENFEVYIQTLISHALDPNFLTEIFQEQDEYFLSNVKTVDEVTETMRTRVSSGVCGGGNGSRSLDAAVATWPGLSVAAGNGVCRACVRPAVARLLLYGQPYNPATLEPVQPDARLAYEKEFLVCAACCGRVQLYTKISHQKYLMYTECSKRVAEKRMQNPSKDTTAILNELLADEPWLSQLFRDVRHSWAEAESWERKMRHAMSRQMI
;
A
#
# COMPACT_ATOMS: atom_id res chain seq x y z
N MET A 1 -36.14 -8.19 56.47
CA MET A 1 -36.35 -7.17 57.50
C MET A 1 -36.01 -5.83 56.87
N LEU A 2 -37.06 -5.04 56.60
CA LEU A 2 -37.28 -3.66 57.06
C LEU A 2 -36.31 -2.62 56.46
N VAL A 3 -36.67 -1.47 55.89
CA VAL A 3 -37.87 -0.81 55.29
C VAL A 3 -37.48 0.69 55.22
N GLY A 4 -38.04 1.43 54.25
CA GLY A 4 -38.10 2.91 54.26
C GLY A 4 -37.52 3.52 52.97
N ALA A 5 -38.24 3.80 51.87
CA ALA A 5 -39.55 4.42 51.62
C ALA A 5 -39.62 5.94 51.88
N HIS A 6 -39.88 6.71 50.80
CA HIS A 6 -40.66 7.97 50.65
C HIS A 6 -40.21 8.61 49.31
N SER A 7 -40.92 8.73 48.17
CA SER A 7 -42.32 8.94 47.73
C SER A 7 -42.87 10.39 47.82
N GLY A 8 -43.37 10.88 46.67
CA GLY A 8 -44.18 12.10 46.44
C GLY A 8 -43.78 12.82 45.12
N ALA A 9 -44.39 12.66 43.93
CA ALA A 9 -45.79 12.91 43.47
C ALA A 9 -46.16 14.42 43.59
N LEU A 10 -46.75 15.19 42.66
CA LEU A 10 -47.52 15.03 41.41
C LEU A 10 -47.72 16.46 40.81
N GLY A 11 -48.11 16.62 39.54
CA GLY A 11 -48.72 17.88 39.08
C GLY A 11 -48.92 18.04 37.56
N TYR A 12 -50.18 18.01 37.11
CA TYR A 12 -50.70 18.09 35.74
C TYR A 12 -50.85 19.53 35.18
N GLY A 13 -50.95 19.68 33.85
CA GLY A 13 -51.52 20.89 33.22
C GLY A 13 -51.58 20.87 31.68
N TYR A 14 -52.80 20.84 31.12
CA TYR A 14 -53.17 20.98 29.70
C TYR A 14 -53.44 22.45 29.33
N GLY A 15 -53.28 22.87 28.06
CA GLY A 15 -53.90 24.10 27.53
C GLY A 15 -53.29 24.66 26.23
N SER A 16 -54.13 24.85 25.21
CA SER A 16 -53.83 25.23 23.82
C SER A 16 -54.07 26.74 23.51
N THR A 17 -53.75 27.11 22.26
CA THR A 17 -54.22 28.24 21.36
C THR A 17 -53.40 29.55 21.23
N GLU A 18 -52.78 29.68 20.03
CA GLU A 18 -52.83 30.78 19.02
C GLU A 18 -52.84 32.27 19.45
N ASN A 19 -51.89 33.12 19.00
CA ASN A 19 -51.88 33.80 17.69
C ASN A 19 -50.73 34.83 17.51
N ASP A 20 -50.19 34.87 16.28
CA ASP A 20 -49.55 35.94 15.47
C ASP A 20 -48.64 37.04 16.07
N ALA A 21 -47.39 37.14 15.56
CA ALA A 21 -47.02 38.09 14.50
C ALA A 21 -45.47 38.30 14.34
N ASN A 22 -45.00 38.05 13.12
CA ASN A 22 -44.03 38.84 12.34
C ASN A 22 -42.48 38.64 12.43
N SER A 23 -41.92 38.27 11.27
CA SER A 23 -40.66 38.72 10.65
C SER A 23 -39.28 38.13 11.02
N ASN A 24 -38.85 37.19 10.17
CA ASN A 24 -37.64 37.27 9.31
C ASN A 24 -36.23 37.29 9.97
N ARG A 25 -35.50 36.14 9.97
CA ARG A 25 -34.11 36.03 9.46
C ARG A 25 -33.45 34.65 9.65
N LYS A 26 -33.08 34.06 8.50
CA LYS A 26 -31.84 33.32 8.14
C LYS A 26 -31.08 32.52 9.21
N LEU A 27 -31.09 31.20 8.97
CA LEU A 27 -30.13 30.18 9.42
C LEU A 27 -28.67 30.62 9.20
N HIS A 28 -27.82 30.49 10.22
CA HIS A 28 -26.35 30.56 10.10
C HIS A 28 -25.73 29.29 10.69
N ASN A 29 -24.93 28.65 9.85
CA ASN A 29 -24.15 27.46 10.11
C ASN A 29 -22.92 27.81 10.95
N ILE A 30 -22.64 27.02 11.98
CA ILE A 30 -21.57 27.25 12.96
C ILE A 30 -20.23 26.82 12.37
N LYS A 31 -19.30 27.77 12.18
CA LYS A 31 -17.86 27.54 12.02
C LYS A 31 -17.20 27.60 13.40
N THR A 32 -16.57 26.52 13.86
CA THR A 32 -15.70 26.53 15.03
C THR A 32 -14.24 26.64 14.60
N HIS A 33 -13.72 27.87 14.65
CA HIS A 33 -12.31 28.20 14.49
C HIS A 33 -11.73 28.32 15.92
N GLN A 34 -10.79 27.46 16.30
CA GLN A 34 -10.01 27.66 17.54
C GLN A 34 -8.71 28.40 17.20
N GLN A 35 -8.56 29.57 17.83
CA GLN A 35 -7.36 30.42 17.81
C GLN A 35 -6.40 29.96 18.91
N ILE A 36 -5.09 29.96 18.63
CA ILE A 36 -4.01 29.85 19.62
C ILE A 36 -3.34 31.23 19.74
N PRO A 37 -2.94 31.71 20.94
CA PRO A 37 -2.52 33.09 21.14
C PRO A 37 -1.08 33.36 20.71
N ASN A 38 -0.88 34.58 20.22
CA ASN A 38 0.35 35.15 19.72
C ASN A 38 1.18 35.77 20.87
N THR A 39 2.37 35.25 21.16
CA THR A 39 3.43 35.99 21.89
C THR A 39 4.81 35.52 21.46
N GLY A 40 5.69 36.47 21.10
CA GLY A 40 7.11 36.24 20.82
C GLY A 40 7.55 36.74 19.45
N GLN A 41 7.96 38.00 19.37
CA GLN A 41 8.70 38.53 18.22
C GLN A 41 9.96 37.69 17.99
N ILE A 42 10.05 37.05 16.83
CA ILE A 42 11.31 36.59 16.26
C ILE A 42 11.42 37.29 14.91
N ASP A 43 12.30 38.27 14.87
CA ASP A 43 12.77 38.89 13.66
C ASP A 43 13.51 37.83 12.84
N ASN A 44 12.96 37.45 11.70
CA ASN A 44 13.68 36.71 10.67
C ASN A 44 13.00 36.97 9.33
N SER A 45 13.51 37.99 8.66
CA SER A 45 13.44 38.20 7.21
C SER A 45 14.09 37.03 6.46
N ARG A 46 13.51 35.83 6.56
CA ARG A 46 13.70 34.81 5.54
C ARG A 46 12.80 35.20 4.36
N PRO A 47 13.34 35.32 3.13
CA PRO A 47 12.46 35.42 1.97
C PRO A 47 11.53 34.21 2.02
N ILE A 48 10.22 34.43 1.95
CA ILE A 48 9.27 33.36 1.66
C ILE A 48 9.73 32.83 0.30
N GLU A 49 10.45 31.71 0.32
CA GLU A 49 10.93 31.10 -0.91
C GLU A 49 9.70 30.72 -1.71
N GLU A 50 9.41 31.43 -2.80
CA GLU A 50 8.21 31.17 -3.57
C GLU A 50 8.31 29.78 -4.22
N MET A 51 7.18 29.09 -4.25
CA MET A 51 7.04 27.80 -4.91
C MET A 51 7.55 27.91 -6.35
N PRO A 52 8.47 27.02 -6.79
CA PRO A 52 9.11 27.13 -8.10
C PRO A 52 8.18 26.73 -9.26
N TYR A 53 6.95 26.31 -8.95
CA TYR A 53 5.96 25.79 -9.88
C TYR A 53 4.81 26.79 -10.03
N GLN A 54 4.27 26.90 -11.23
CA GLN A 54 3.16 27.80 -11.55
C GLN A 54 1.81 27.18 -11.16
N SER A 55 0.84 28.03 -10.81
CA SER A 55 -0.53 27.59 -10.56
C SER A 55 -1.09 26.85 -11.78
N GLY A 56 -1.65 25.66 -11.55
CA GLY A 56 -2.13 24.76 -12.59
C GLY A 56 -1.13 23.69 -13.03
N GLU A 57 0.15 23.78 -12.67
CA GLU A 57 1.12 22.71 -12.92
C GLU A 57 0.88 21.50 -12.02
N PHE A 58 1.39 20.34 -12.46
CA PHE A 58 1.30 19.09 -11.71
C PHE A 58 2.68 18.67 -11.20
N VAL A 59 2.74 18.20 -9.96
CA VAL A 59 3.96 17.73 -9.31
C VAL A 59 3.73 16.39 -8.63
N ALA A 60 4.78 15.60 -8.50
CA ALA A 60 4.78 14.35 -7.74
C ALA A 60 6.05 14.26 -6.89
N LEU A 61 6.02 13.44 -5.85
CA LEU A 61 7.21 13.16 -5.05
C LEU A 61 8.17 12.26 -5.86
N LYS A 62 9.46 12.60 -5.88
CA LYS A 62 10.50 11.91 -6.67
C LYS A 62 10.68 10.44 -6.28
N ASN A 63 10.48 10.11 -5.00
CA ASN A 63 10.52 8.73 -4.51
C ASN A 63 9.25 7.95 -4.91
N GLU A 64 8.09 8.61 -4.98
CA GLU A 64 6.83 7.99 -5.42
C GLU A 64 6.77 7.84 -6.94
N LEU A 65 7.52 8.61 -7.73
CA LEU A 65 7.52 8.48 -9.20
C LEU A 65 7.91 7.09 -9.73
N ALA A 66 8.60 6.29 -8.92
CA ALA A 66 8.90 4.90 -9.25
C ALA A 66 7.67 3.99 -9.12
N GLU A 67 6.66 4.40 -8.36
CA GLU A 67 5.38 3.71 -8.28
C GLU A 67 4.66 3.81 -9.62
N MET A 68 3.85 2.82 -9.94
CA MET A 68 3.11 2.80 -11.19
C MET A 68 1.99 3.85 -11.22
N TRP A 69 1.43 4.25 -10.08
CA TRP A 69 0.40 5.27 -10.01
C TRP A 69 0.67 6.25 -8.86
N PRO A 70 1.72 7.07 -8.98
CA PRO A 70 2.14 7.97 -7.91
C PRO A 70 1.00 8.92 -7.58
N THR A 71 0.90 9.33 -6.31
CA THR A 71 0.05 10.47 -5.99
C THR A 71 0.58 11.69 -6.71
N ILE A 72 -0.27 12.32 -7.51
CA ILE A 72 0.06 13.59 -8.17
C ILE A 72 -0.69 14.72 -7.48
N TRP A 73 -0.10 15.90 -7.55
CA TRP A 73 -0.60 17.08 -6.89
C TRP A 73 -0.68 18.22 -7.90
N ARG A 74 -1.83 18.89 -7.96
CA ARG A 74 -1.99 20.11 -8.76
C ARG A 74 -1.65 21.31 -7.90
N VAL A 75 -0.86 22.20 -8.45
CA VAL A 75 -0.53 23.48 -7.82
C VAL A 75 -1.77 24.38 -7.83
N ASP A 76 -2.28 24.72 -6.65
CA ASP A 76 -3.45 25.58 -6.46
C ASP A 76 -3.02 26.89 -5.79
N GLY A 77 -2.81 27.93 -6.60
CA GLY A 77 -2.32 29.22 -6.11
C GLY A 77 -0.83 29.21 -5.76
N LYS A 78 -0.45 29.85 -4.65
CA LYS A 78 0.96 30.08 -4.27
C LYS A 78 1.51 29.12 -3.22
N THR A 79 0.64 28.47 -2.45
CA THR A 79 1.05 27.72 -1.25
C THR A 79 0.32 26.39 -1.09
N LEU A 80 -0.64 26.06 -1.96
CA LEU A 80 -1.43 24.84 -1.83
C LEU A 80 -1.16 23.88 -2.98
N LEU A 81 -1.21 22.60 -2.62
CA LEU A 81 -1.15 21.46 -3.51
C LEU A 81 -2.45 20.67 -3.31
N GLN A 82 -3.26 20.54 -4.36
CA GLN A 82 -4.47 19.73 -4.36
C GLN A 82 -4.14 18.30 -4.78
N LYS A 83 -4.59 17.32 -3.99
CA LYS A 83 -4.34 15.91 -4.26
C LYS A 83 -5.20 15.40 -5.43
N TYR A 84 -4.59 14.58 -6.27
CA TYR A 84 -5.25 13.81 -7.30
C TYR A 84 -4.98 12.32 -7.08
N GLU A 85 -6.05 11.52 -7.09
CA GLU A 85 -5.96 10.08 -6.85
C GLU A 85 -6.23 9.28 -8.13
N PRO A 86 -5.49 8.19 -8.34
CA PRO A 86 -5.69 7.31 -9.47
C PRO A 86 -7.03 6.56 -9.33
N PHE A 87 -7.75 6.41 -10.44
CA PHE A 87 -8.92 5.55 -10.58
C PHE A 87 -8.92 4.91 -11.96
N GLU A 88 -9.57 3.75 -12.08
CA GLU A 88 -9.68 3.04 -13.35
C GLU A 88 -10.94 3.48 -14.11
N ASP A 89 -10.78 3.81 -15.39
CA ASP A 89 -11.87 4.10 -16.33
C ASP A 89 -11.56 3.45 -17.68
N ASN A 90 -12.46 2.58 -18.16
CA ASN A 90 -12.33 1.86 -19.44
C ASN A 90 -10.97 1.16 -19.62
N GLY A 91 -10.43 0.55 -18.56
CA GLY A 91 -9.16 -0.17 -18.58
C GLY A 91 -7.91 0.74 -18.65
N LYS A 92 -8.06 2.04 -18.39
CA LYS A 92 -6.96 3.00 -18.23
C LYS A 92 -7.02 3.65 -16.87
N VAL A 93 -5.87 3.93 -16.27
CA VAL A 93 -5.83 4.69 -15.02
C VAL A 93 -5.75 6.18 -15.31
N LEU A 94 -6.74 6.89 -14.80
CA LEU A 94 -6.84 8.33 -14.83
C LEU A 94 -6.74 8.88 -13.41
N TYR A 95 -6.61 10.18 -13.27
CA TYR A 95 -6.50 10.86 -12.00
C TYR A 95 -7.60 11.89 -11.87
N ARG A 96 -8.30 11.90 -10.74
CA ARG A 96 -9.33 12.91 -10.44
C ARG A 96 -8.94 13.72 -9.22
N ASN A 97 -9.33 15.00 -9.19
CA ASN A 97 -9.15 15.83 -8.02
C ASN A 97 -9.98 15.32 -6.84
N ILE A 98 -9.40 15.39 -5.65
CA ILE A 98 -10.13 15.15 -4.41
C ILE A 98 -10.00 16.37 -3.51
N SER A 99 -10.88 16.49 -2.51
CA SER A 99 -10.93 17.60 -1.54
C SER A 99 -9.82 17.52 -0.47
N THR A 100 -8.66 16.94 -0.81
CA THR A 100 -7.49 16.88 0.06
C THR A 100 -6.44 17.86 -0.43
N TYR A 101 -5.96 18.71 0.48
CA TYR A 101 -4.97 19.74 0.19
C TYR A 101 -3.79 19.60 1.15
N THR A 102 -2.60 19.90 0.67
CA THR A 102 -1.40 20.07 1.51
C THR A 102 -0.75 21.41 1.24
N VAL A 103 -0.09 21.97 2.26
CA VAL A 103 0.66 23.21 2.13
C VAL A 103 2.04 22.88 1.54
N TRP A 104 2.45 23.61 0.53
CA TRP A 104 3.79 23.52 -0.01
C TRP A 104 4.81 24.01 1.04
N ASN A 105 5.75 23.14 1.40
CA ASN A 105 6.85 23.46 2.33
C ASN A 105 8.16 23.61 1.53
N PRO A 106 8.83 24.78 1.60
CA PRO A 106 10.15 25.00 1.01
C PRO A 106 11.19 23.93 1.35
N GLU A 107 11.15 23.37 2.57
CA GLU A 107 12.08 22.34 3.02
C GLU A 107 11.96 21.04 2.20
N ASN A 108 10.75 20.76 1.70
CA ASN A 108 10.43 19.58 0.90
C ASN A 108 10.52 19.85 -0.61
N LYS A 109 10.90 21.06 -1.04
CA LYS A 109 11.01 21.47 -2.46
C LYS A 109 11.80 20.46 -3.30
N LYS A 110 12.90 19.95 -2.75
CA LYS A 110 13.78 18.99 -3.44
C LYS A 110 13.13 17.62 -3.65
N LEU A 111 12.09 17.30 -2.88
CA LEU A 111 11.36 16.03 -2.96
C LEU A 111 10.37 16.03 -4.12
N TYR A 112 9.82 17.18 -4.50
CA TYR A 112 8.87 17.27 -5.61
C TYR A 112 9.59 17.45 -6.95
N THR A 113 8.97 16.95 -8.01
CA THR A 113 9.33 17.24 -9.40
C THR A 113 8.08 17.45 -10.22
N GLN A 114 8.20 18.30 -11.25
CA GLN A 114 7.11 18.53 -12.19
C GLN A 114 6.82 17.25 -12.99
N VAL A 115 5.54 16.98 -13.20
CA VAL A 115 5.05 15.89 -14.04
C VAL A 115 4.15 16.45 -15.13
N GLN A 116 4.16 15.81 -16.30
CA GLN A 116 3.29 16.19 -17.40
C GLN A 116 1.97 15.43 -17.31
N VAL A 117 0.87 16.11 -17.60
CA VAL A 117 -0.46 15.47 -17.64
C VAL A 117 -1.23 15.90 -18.89
N LYS A 118 -2.14 15.05 -19.36
CA LYS A 118 -3.15 15.37 -20.38
C LYS A 118 -4.50 15.53 -19.70
N ILE A 119 -5.14 16.68 -19.86
CA ILE A 119 -6.50 16.88 -19.35
C ILE A 119 -7.46 16.05 -20.23
N ARG A 120 -8.20 15.13 -19.61
CA ARG A 120 -9.16 14.24 -20.29
C ARG A 120 -10.60 14.73 -20.16
N SER A 121 -10.94 15.28 -19.01
CA SER A 121 -12.24 15.92 -18.76
C SER A 121 -12.07 17.04 -17.74
N GLN A 122 -12.81 18.12 -17.89
CA GLN A 122 -12.82 19.21 -16.93
C GLN A 122 -14.24 19.76 -16.79
N THR A 123 -14.77 19.66 -15.59
CA THR A 123 -16.04 20.24 -15.15
C THR A 123 -15.79 21.20 -13.99
N HIS A 124 -16.85 21.85 -13.51
CA HIS A 124 -16.77 22.76 -12.36
C HIS A 124 -16.51 22.04 -11.02
N LEU A 125 -16.78 20.73 -10.94
CA LEU A 125 -16.59 19.92 -9.72
C LEU A 125 -15.42 18.93 -9.85
N GLU A 126 -15.19 18.43 -11.05
CA GLU A 126 -14.24 17.34 -11.32
C GLU A 126 -13.35 17.67 -12.51
N THR A 127 -12.04 17.49 -12.33
CA THR A 127 -11.03 17.53 -13.38
C THR A 127 -10.34 16.18 -13.42
N ILE A 128 -10.44 15.51 -14.56
CA ILE A 128 -9.83 14.22 -14.84
C ILE A 128 -8.61 14.44 -15.73
N VAL A 129 -7.46 13.95 -15.30
CA VAL A 129 -6.19 14.03 -16.02
C VAL A 129 -5.57 12.66 -16.19
N GLU A 130 -4.77 12.50 -17.23
CA GLU A 130 -3.93 11.33 -17.48
C GLU A 130 -2.48 11.73 -17.28
N LEU A 131 -1.74 11.00 -16.45
CA LEU A 131 -0.31 11.25 -16.22
C LEU A 131 0.50 10.83 -17.45
N VAL A 132 1.25 11.77 -18.05
CA VAL A 132 2.14 11.51 -19.18
C VAL A 132 3.51 11.10 -18.65
N ARG A 133 3.89 9.85 -18.94
CA ARG A 133 5.22 9.30 -18.64
C ARG A 133 6.14 9.47 -19.86
N SER A 134 7.44 9.66 -19.61
CA SER A 134 8.45 9.79 -20.67
C SER A 134 8.41 8.57 -21.60
N GLU A 135 8.59 8.75 -22.92
CA GLU A 135 8.38 7.72 -23.94
C GLU A 135 9.24 6.44 -23.74
N LEU A 136 10.42 6.55 -23.11
CA LEU A 136 11.25 5.40 -22.72
C LEU A 136 10.66 4.59 -21.55
N GLN A 137 9.75 5.17 -20.77
CA GLN A 137 8.95 4.53 -19.71
C GLN A 137 7.54 4.11 -20.19
N GLY A 138 7.14 4.50 -21.41
CA GLY A 138 5.80 4.24 -21.95
C GLY A 138 5.52 2.76 -22.22
N ASP A 139 6.49 2.02 -22.76
CA ASP A 139 6.37 0.57 -23.02
C ASP A 139 6.31 -0.24 -21.71
N ASP A 140 7.12 0.14 -20.72
CA ASP A 140 7.06 -0.49 -19.40
C ASP A 140 5.73 -0.21 -18.69
N CYS A 141 5.24 1.03 -18.71
CA CYS A 141 3.96 1.39 -18.09
C CYS A 141 2.79 0.64 -18.73
N HIS A 142 2.72 0.65 -20.07
CA HIS A 142 1.70 -0.06 -20.82
C HIS A 142 1.79 -1.58 -20.61
N PHE A 143 3.00 -2.13 -20.47
CA PHE A 143 3.18 -3.54 -20.13
C PHE A 143 2.64 -3.87 -18.74
N ILE A 144 2.97 -3.06 -17.73
CA ILE A 144 2.48 -3.29 -16.36
C ILE A 144 0.95 -3.19 -16.34
N GLU A 145 0.37 -2.14 -16.93
CA GLU A 145 -1.09 -1.97 -17.07
C GLU A 145 -1.75 -3.20 -17.69
N LYS A 146 -1.23 -3.67 -18.83
CA LYS A 146 -1.73 -4.86 -19.49
C LYS A 146 -1.68 -6.09 -18.58
N ARG A 147 -0.57 -6.32 -17.88
CA ARG A 147 -0.41 -7.45 -16.97
C ARG A 147 -1.32 -7.36 -15.75
N MET A 148 -1.59 -6.16 -15.24
CA MET A 148 -2.59 -5.98 -14.19
C MET A 148 -3.99 -6.36 -14.65
N LEU A 149 -4.41 -5.92 -15.84
CA LEU A 149 -5.71 -6.28 -16.40
C LEU A 149 -5.83 -7.79 -16.61
N GLU A 150 -4.79 -8.42 -17.16
CA GLU A 150 -4.77 -9.86 -17.38
C GLU A 150 -4.87 -10.64 -16.05
N THR A 151 -4.19 -10.18 -15.00
CA THR A 151 -4.23 -10.83 -13.68
C THR A 151 -5.49 -10.50 -12.86
N GLN A 152 -6.39 -9.63 -13.36
CA GLN A 152 -7.70 -9.40 -12.73
C GLN A 152 -8.53 -10.70 -12.63
N MET A 153 -8.31 -11.67 -13.53
CA MET A 153 -9.03 -12.96 -13.53
C MET A 153 -8.88 -13.76 -12.22
N TYR A 154 -7.87 -13.44 -11.39
CA TYR A 154 -7.66 -14.10 -10.10
C TYR A 154 -8.46 -13.50 -8.95
N GLN A 155 -9.34 -12.52 -9.19
CA GLN A 155 -10.05 -11.79 -8.14
C GLN A 155 -10.85 -12.70 -7.21
N GLU A 156 -11.71 -13.57 -7.74
CA GLU A 156 -12.54 -14.47 -6.91
C GLU A 156 -11.68 -15.41 -6.07
N ASN A 157 -10.59 -15.93 -6.65
CA ASN A 157 -9.63 -16.77 -5.93
C ASN A 157 -8.97 -15.99 -4.79
N PHE A 158 -8.64 -14.72 -5.04
CA PHE A 158 -8.01 -13.84 -4.07
C PHE A 158 -8.95 -13.49 -2.90
N GLU A 159 -10.24 -13.30 -3.15
CA GLU A 159 -11.23 -13.03 -2.10
C GLU A 159 -11.30 -14.21 -1.12
N VAL A 160 -11.39 -15.45 -1.62
CA VAL A 160 -11.35 -16.67 -0.79
C VAL A 160 -9.99 -16.84 -0.10
N TYR A 161 -8.91 -16.47 -0.77
CA TYR A 161 -7.56 -16.48 -0.20
C TYR A 161 -7.47 -15.56 1.03
N ILE A 162 -7.95 -14.32 0.93
CA ILE A 162 -7.95 -13.38 2.04
C ILE A 162 -8.91 -13.81 3.14
N GLN A 163 -10.09 -14.35 2.79
CA GLN A 163 -10.98 -14.96 3.77
C GLN A 163 -10.27 -16.07 4.56
N THR A 164 -9.50 -16.93 3.89
CA THR A 164 -8.69 -17.99 4.54
C THR A 164 -7.72 -17.40 5.56
N LEU A 165 -7.01 -16.32 5.18
CA LEU A 165 -6.04 -15.66 6.07
C LEU A 165 -6.71 -14.93 7.25
N ILE A 166 -7.86 -14.30 7.04
CA ILE A 166 -8.63 -13.66 8.13
C ILE A 166 -9.15 -14.73 9.08
N SER A 167 -9.71 -15.83 8.57
CA SER A 167 -10.16 -16.97 9.38
C SER A 167 -9.01 -17.53 10.22
N HIS A 168 -7.82 -17.69 9.64
CA HIS A 168 -6.64 -18.13 10.39
C HIS A 168 -6.14 -17.11 11.43
N ALA A 169 -6.30 -15.81 11.18
CA ALA A 169 -6.01 -14.78 12.16
C ALA A 169 -7.04 -14.74 13.32
N LEU A 170 -8.28 -15.16 13.05
CA LEU A 170 -9.34 -15.29 14.05
C LEU A 170 -9.21 -16.58 14.87
N ASP A 171 -8.78 -17.67 14.23
CA ASP A 171 -8.51 -18.99 14.79
C ASP A 171 -7.21 -19.60 14.21
N PRO A 172 -6.13 -19.68 15.00
CA PRO A 172 -4.85 -20.25 14.57
C PRO A 172 -4.91 -21.71 14.08
N ASN A 173 -5.96 -22.48 14.41
CA ASN A 173 -6.06 -23.86 13.94
C ASN A 173 -6.64 -23.97 12.53
N PHE A 174 -7.26 -22.90 12.00
CA PHE A 174 -8.03 -22.93 10.76
C PHE A 174 -7.26 -23.52 9.55
N LEU A 175 -6.02 -23.07 9.30
CA LEU A 175 -5.22 -23.60 8.19
C LEU A 175 -4.96 -25.10 8.35
N THR A 176 -4.64 -25.53 9.57
CA THR A 176 -4.40 -26.95 9.87
C THR A 176 -5.66 -27.78 9.67
N GLU A 177 -6.83 -27.27 10.08
CA GLU A 177 -8.13 -27.91 9.91
C GLU A 177 -8.49 -28.08 8.43
N ILE A 178 -8.43 -27.03 7.61
CA ILE A 178 -8.75 -27.14 6.17
C ILE A 178 -7.81 -28.09 5.43
N PHE A 179 -6.54 -28.23 5.86
CA PHE A 179 -5.61 -29.21 5.31
C PHE A 179 -5.98 -30.64 5.71
N GLN A 180 -6.35 -30.85 6.99
CA GLN A 180 -6.73 -32.17 7.50
C GLN A 180 -8.05 -32.65 6.90
N GLU A 181 -9.02 -31.75 6.78
CA GLU A 181 -10.35 -32.03 6.23
C GLU A 181 -10.37 -32.09 4.70
N GLN A 182 -9.27 -31.69 4.04
CA GLN A 182 -9.18 -31.54 2.58
C GLN A 182 -10.32 -30.66 2.03
N ASP A 183 -10.51 -29.49 2.66
CA ASP A 183 -11.54 -28.55 2.22
C ASP A 183 -11.14 -27.92 0.87
N GLU A 184 -11.61 -28.54 -0.21
CA GLU A 184 -11.33 -28.13 -1.59
C GLU A 184 -11.79 -26.70 -1.90
N TYR A 185 -12.78 -26.16 -1.18
CA TYR A 185 -13.21 -24.78 -1.39
C TYR A 185 -12.08 -23.81 -1.02
N PHE A 186 -11.43 -23.98 0.13
CA PHE A 186 -10.30 -23.12 0.50
C PHE A 186 -9.01 -23.54 -0.22
N LEU A 187 -8.71 -24.83 -0.26
CA LEU A 187 -7.42 -25.34 -0.75
C LEU A 187 -7.19 -25.03 -2.24
N SER A 188 -8.21 -25.15 -3.08
CA SER A 188 -8.07 -24.87 -4.52
C SER A 188 -7.77 -23.39 -4.80
N ASN A 189 -8.42 -22.47 -4.08
CA ASN A 189 -8.19 -21.03 -4.18
C ASN A 189 -6.82 -20.63 -3.62
N VAL A 190 -6.43 -21.18 -2.46
CA VAL A 190 -5.10 -21.01 -1.87
C VAL A 190 -4.01 -21.44 -2.84
N LYS A 191 -4.15 -22.66 -3.38
CA LYS A 191 -3.20 -23.21 -4.35
C LYS A 191 -3.08 -22.34 -5.60
N THR A 192 -4.18 -21.87 -6.16
CA THR A 192 -4.18 -21.05 -7.38
C THR A 192 -3.37 -19.76 -7.20
N VAL A 193 -3.59 -19.04 -6.09
CA VAL A 193 -2.87 -17.79 -5.79
C VAL A 193 -1.40 -18.06 -5.43
N ASP A 194 -1.13 -19.13 -4.69
CA ASP A 194 0.25 -19.54 -4.35
C ASP A 194 1.05 -19.92 -5.60
N GLU A 195 0.46 -20.64 -6.56
CA GLU A 195 1.11 -21.06 -7.82
C GLU A 195 1.45 -19.89 -8.75
N VAL A 196 0.54 -18.93 -8.92
CA VAL A 196 0.85 -17.73 -9.71
C VAL A 196 1.94 -16.89 -9.02
N THR A 197 1.88 -16.75 -7.70
CA THR A 197 2.91 -16.03 -6.92
C THR A 197 4.27 -16.71 -7.03
N GLU A 198 4.31 -18.04 -6.92
CA GLU A 198 5.52 -18.84 -7.08
C GLU A 198 6.12 -18.73 -8.49
N THR A 199 5.27 -18.68 -9.51
CA THR A 199 5.69 -18.41 -10.89
C THR A 199 6.41 -17.06 -10.98
N MET A 200 5.86 -16.01 -10.36
CA MET A 200 6.49 -14.68 -10.35
C MET A 200 7.79 -14.66 -9.55
N ARG A 201 7.83 -15.36 -8.41
CA ARG A 201 9.05 -15.51 -7.59
C ARG A 201 10.18 -16.14 -8.40
N THR A 202 9.88 -17.22 -9.12
CA THR A 202 10.85 -17.92 -9.97
C THR A 202 11.37 -17.05 -11.11
N ARG A 203 10.53 -16.19 -11.71
CA ARG A 203 10.95 -15.23 -12.75
C ARG A 203 11.94 -14.19 -12.23
N VAL A 204 11.72 -13.65 -11.03
CA VAL A 204 12.64 -12.69 -10.40
C VAL A 204 13.97 -13.35 -10.01
N SER A 205 13.93 -14.61 -9.55
CA SER A 205 15.14 -15.38 -9.25
C SER A 205 15.94 -15.74 -10.50
N SER A 206 15.28 -16.11 -11.60
CA SER A 206 15.93 -16.64 -12.81
C SER A 206 16.61 -15.59 -13.69
N GLY A 207 16.29 -14.30 -13.53
CA GLY A 207 16.85 -13.18 -14.30
C GLY A 207 18.26 -12.73 -13.89
N VAL A 208 19.11 -13.60 -13.36
CA VAL A 208 20.35 -13.19 -12.68
C VAL A 208 21.37 -12.56 -13.63
N CYS A 209 21.82 -11.35 -13.28
CA CYS A 209 23.08 -10.79 -13.75
C CYS A 209 24.25 -11.64 -13.21
N GLY A 210 24.64 -12.68 -13.94
CA GLY A 210 25.75 -13.58 -13.59
C GLY A 210 25.28 -14.82 -12.84
N GLY A 211 25.23 -15.97 -13.53
CA GLY A 211 24.79 -17.28 -13.02
C GLY A 211 25.71 -17.92 -11.97
N GLY A 212 26.25 -17.14 -11.04
CA GLY A 212 27.13 -17.60 -9.98
C GLY A 212 26.39 -18.04 -8.71
N ASN A 213 27.09 -18.78 -7.86
CA ASN A 213 26.59 -19.31 -6.59
C ASN A 213 26.12 -18.21 -5.60
N GLY A 214 26.63 -16.97 -5.74
CA GLY A 214 26.32 -15.83 -4.89
C GLY A 214 24.85 -15.42 -4.91
N SER A 215 24.20 -15.42 -6.08
CA SER A 215 22.79 -15.05 -6.21
C SER A 215 21.86 -16.08 -5.54
N ARG A 216 22.17 -17.38 -5.64
CA ARG A 216 21.38 -18.44 -5.02
C ARG A 216 21.43 -18.38 -3.50
N SER A 217 22.62 -18.13 -2.93
CA SER A 217 22.75 -17.95 -1.46
C SER A 217 21.95 -16.75 -0.96
N LEU A 218 21.97 -15.64 -1.72
CA LEU A 218 21.22 -14.44 -1.39
C LEU A 218 19.70 -14.69 -1.45
N ASP A 219 19.22 -15.36 -2.50
CA ASP A 219 17.79 -15.66 -2.64
C ASP A 219 17.29 -16.60 -1.54
N ALA A 220 18.10 -17.57 -1.11
CA ALA A 220 17.76 -18.46 0.00
C ALA A 220 17.65 -17.71 1.34
N ALA A 221 18.62 -16.83 1.63
CA ALA A 221 18.57 -16.00 2.82
C ALA A 221 17.36 -15.04 2.78
N VAL A 222 17.14 -14.36 1.66
CA VAL A 222 16.01 -13.43 1.50
C VAL A 222 14.67 -14.15 1.67
N ALA A 223 14.50 -15.36 1.12
CA ALA A 223 13.25 -16.13 1.28
C ALA A 223 13.03 -16.69 2.69
N THR A 224 14.03 -16.61 3.58
CA THR A 224 13.92 -17.08 4.97
C THR A 224 13.44 -15.99 5.92
N TRP A 225 13.81 -14.74 5.67
CA TRP A 225 13.63 -13.63 6.59
C TRP A 225 12.63 -12.61 6.01
N PRO A 226 11.41 -12.48 6.58
CA PRO A 226 10.37 -11.64 5.99
C PRO A 226 10.64 -10.14 6.00
N GLY A 227 11.54 -9.68 6.86
CA GLY A 227 11.92 -8.28 6.98
C GLY A 227 13.19 -7.94 6.18
N LEU A 228 13.16 -6.80 5.48
CA LEU A 228 14.29 -6.25 4.75
C LEU A 228 14.47 -4.76 5.07
N SER A 229 15.68 -4.37 5.44
CA SER A 229 16.10 -2.97 5.55
C SER A 229 17.22 -2.69 4.57
N VAL A 230 17.22 -1.49 3.98
CA VAL A 230 18.20 -1.04 2.98
C VAL A 230 18.87 0.21 3.49
N ALA A 231 20.21 0.18 3.56
CA ALA A 231 21.04 1.32 3.89
C ALA A 231 22.10 1.55 2.81
N ALA A 232 22.75 2.71 2.82
CA ALA A 232 23.90 2.95 1.96
C ALA A 232 25.04 1.97 2.34
N GLY A 233 25.71 1.42 1.33
CA GLY A 233 26.82 0.50 1.51
C GLY A 233 27.87 0.69 0.41
N ASN A 234 29.08 0.22 0.65
CA ASN A 234 30.15 0.22 -0.35
C ASN A 234 30.90 -1.10 -0.29
N GLY A 235 31.39 -1.58 -1.44
CA GLY A 235 32.11 -2.84 -1.56
C GLY A 235 31.71 -3.58 -2.83
N VAL A 236 31.58 -4.90 -2.72
CA VAL A 236 31.31 -5.78 -3.87
C VAL A 236 29.92 -6.41 -3.72
N CYS A 237 29.13 -6.35 -4.79
CA CYS A 237 27.79 -6.92 -4.83
C CYS A 237 27.86 -8.45 -4.70
N ARG A 238 27.20 -9.00 -3.68
CA ARG A 238 27.14 -10.44 -3.44
C ARG A 238 26.56 -11.23 -4.62
N ALA A 239 25.60 -10.64 -5.33
CA ALA A 239 24.88 -11.32 -6.40
C ALA A 239 25.64 -11.33 -7.73
N CYS A 240 26.27 -10.21 -8.12
CA CYS A 240 26.84 -10.03 -9.46
C CYS A 240 28.26 -9.47 -9.49
N VAL A 241 28.92 -9.31 -8.34
CA VAL A 241 30.32 -8.86 -8.20
C VAL A 241 30.60 -7.43 -8.69
N ARG A 242 29.59 -6.70 -9.18
CA ARG A 242 29.67 -5.26 -9.48
C ARG A 242 29.83 -4.41 -8.21
N PRO A 243 30.31 -3.15 -8.31
CA PRO A 243 30.36 -2.25 -7.16
C PRO A 243 29.02 -2.16 -6.43
N ALA A 244 29.04 -2.39 -5.12
CA ALA A 244 27.88 -2.27 -4.26
C ALA A 244 27.64 -0.82 -3.87
N VAL A 245 26.37 -0.45 -3.75
CA VAL A 245 25.92 0.87 -3.29
C VAL A 245 24.94 0.78 -2.12
N ALA A 246 24.48 -0.43 -1.83
CA ALA A 246 23.49 -0.70 -0.78
C ALA A 246 23.95 -1.86 0.11
N ARG A 247 23.61 -1.74 1.39
CA ARG A 247 23.72 -2.76 2.44
C ARG A 247 22.30 -3.20 2.79
N LEU A 248 22.05 -4.50 2.65
CA LEU A 248 20.80 -5.16 3.00
C LEU A 248 20.94 -5.76 4.39
N LEU A 249 19.93 -5.56 5.24
CA LEU A 249 19.79 -6.23 6.53
C LEU A 249 18.45 -6.98 6.56
N LEU A 250 18.53 -8.29 6.70
CA LEU A 250 17.40 -9.20 6.82
C LEU A 250 17.02 -9.39 8.30
N TYR A 251 15.73 -9.39 8.60
CA TYR A 251 15.20 -9.53 9.95
C TYR A 251 13.79 -10.15 9.96
N GLY A 252 13.20 -10.25 11.15
CA GLY A 252 11.90 -10.87 11.36
C GLY A 252 12.02 -12.33 11.79
N GLN A 253 10.88 -12.96 12.03
CA GLN A 253 10.80 -14.35 12.47
C GLN A 253 10.55 -15.25 11.26
N PRO A 254 11.43 -16.24 10.98
CA PRO A 254 11.16 -17.25 9.95
C PRO A 254 9.89 -18.02 10.27
N TYR A 255 9.17 -18.44 9.23
CA TYR A 255 7.86 -19.06 9.36
C TYR A 255 7.68 -20.20 8.36
N ASN A 256 6.76 -21.13 8.68
CA ASN A 256 6.35 -22.17 7.76
C ASN A 256 5.43 -21.57 6.69
N PRO A 257 5.73 -21.68 5.38
CA PRO A 257 4.90 -21.06 4.34
C PRO A 257 3.50 -21.67 4.18
N ALA A 258 3.29 -22.91 4.63
CA ALA A 258 1.99 -23.57 4.61
C ALA A 258 1.11 -23.11 5.79
N THR A 259 1.66 -23.13 7.01
CA THR A 259 0.89 -22.89 8.26
C THR A 259 1.04 -21.49 8.83
N LEU A 260 1.99 -20.69 8.33
CA LEU A 260 2.37 -19.35 8.82
C LEU A 260 2.90 -19.30 10.26
N GLU A 261 3.09 -20.47 10.89
CA GLU A 261 3.64 -20.57 12.23
C GLU A 261 5.14 -20.23 12.27
N PRO A 262 5.64 -19.64 13.37
CA PRO A 262 7.05 -19.41 13.58
C PRO A 262 7.87 -20.71 13.53
N VAL A 263 8.99 -20.69 12.81
CA VAL A 263 9.96 -21.80 12.77
C VAL A 263 11.37 -21.30 13.08
N GLN A 264 12.25 -22.22 13.47
CA GLN A 264 13.68 -21.94 13.53
C GLN A 264 14.27 -22.01 12.11
N PRO A 265 15.12 -21.05 11.71
CA PRO A 265 15.83 -21.14 10.44
C PRO A 265 16.85 -22.28 10.47
N ASP A 266 17.25 -22.76 9.30
CA ASP A 266 18.43 -23.61 9.16
C ASP A 266 19.64 -22.90 9.81
N ALA A 267 20.46 -23.64 10.55
CA ALA A 267 21.66 -23.13 11.22
C ALA A 267 22.59 -22.35 10.28
N ARG A 268 22.62 -22.70 8.98
CA ARG A 268 23.40 -21.98 7.96
C ARG A 268 22.84 -20.58 7.69
N LEU A 269 21.52 -20.45 7.62
CA LEU A 269 20.83 -19.20 7.29
C LEU A 269 20.59 -18.32 8.54
N ALA A 270 20.74 -18.87 9.73
CA ALA A 270 20.61 -18.17 11.00
C ALA A 270 21.50 -16.91 11.10
N TYR A 271 22.70 -16.96 10.51
CA TYR A 271 23.71 -15.89 10.56
C TYR A 271 23.86 -15.11 9.25
N GLU A 272 23.28 -15.59 8.14
CA GLU A 272 23.32 -14.91 6.85
C GLU A 272 22.21 -13.85 6.74
N LYS A 273 22.42 -12.71 7.42
CA LYS A 273 21.42 -11.61 7.47
C LYS A 273 21.87 -10.34 6.78
N GLU A 274 23.11 -10.26 6.32
CA GLU A 274 23.68 -9.01 5.84
C GLU A 274 24.39 -9.19 4.51
N PHE A 275 24.06 -8.33 3.53
CA PHE A 275 24.61 -8.42 2.18
C PHE A 275 24.87 -7.05 1.58
N LEU A 276 25.96 -6.92 0.82
CA LEU A 276 26.21 -5.77 -0.03
C LEU A 276 25.71 -6.04 -1.45
N VAL A 277 25.00 -5.10 -2.06
CA VAL A 277 24.46 -5.23 -3.41
C VAL A 277 24.58 -3.93 -4.23
N CYS A 278 24.65 -4.07 -5.55
CA CYS A 278 24.56 -2.93 -6.48
C CYS A 278 23.11 -2.47 -6.64
N ALA A 279 22.88 -1.30 -7.25
CA ALA A 279 21.55 -0.71 -7.40
C ALA A 279 20.54 -1.65 -8.09
N ALA A 280 20.93 -2.29 -9.19
CA ALA A 280 20.08 -3.22 -9.93
C ALA A 280 19.70 -4.45 -9.08
N CYS A 281 20.66 -5.05 -8.38
CA CYS A 281 20.40 -6.18 -7.49
C CYS A 281 19.59 -5.78 -6.26
N CYS A 282 19.72 -4.54 -5.78
CA CYS A 282 18.89 -4.00 -4.70
C CYS A 282 17.41 -3.93 -5.11
N GLY A 283 17.11 -3.40 -6.31
CA GLY A 283 15.75 -3.39 -6.84
C GLY A 283 15.17 -4.81 -6.98
N ARG A 284 15.97 -5.74 -7.53
CA ARG A 284 15.59 -7.16 -7.62
C ARG A 284 15.26 -7.78 -6.27
N VAL A 285 16.14 -7.60 -5.27
CA VAL A 285 15.97 -8.22 -3.94
C VAL A 285 14.74 -7.65 -3.23
N GLN A 286 14.48 -6.35 -3.35
CA GLN A 286 13.26 -5.73 -2.81
C GLN A 286 11.99 -6.34 -3.43
N LEU A 287 11.97 -6.54 -4.74
CA LEU A 287 10.85 -7.21 -5.40
C LEU A 287 10.75 -8.70 -5.00
N TYR A 288 11.89 -9.39 -4.96
CA TYR A 288 11.96 -10.81 -4.60
C TYR A 288 11.48 -11.07 -3.17
N THR A 289 11.85 -10.22 -2.20
CA THR A 289 11.36 -10.34 -0.80
C THR A 289 9.86 -10.12 -0.73
N LYS A 290 9.32 -9.12 -1.45
CA LYS A 290 7.88 -8.81 -1.45
C LYS A 290 7.06 -10.00 -1.96
N ILE A 291 7.50 -10.64 -3.03
CA ILE A 291 6.83 -11.79 -3.62
C ILE A 291 7.02 -13.05 -2.77
N SER A 292 8.23 -13.31 -2.27
CA SER A 292 8.53 -14.50 -1.46
C SER A 292 7.73 -14.54 -0.16
N HIS A 293 7.44 -13.37 0.40
CA HIS A 293 6.71 -13.24 1.65
C HIS A 293 5.28 -12.72 1.48
N GLN A 294 4.73 -12.72 0.26
CA GLN A 294 3.43 -12.10 -0.04
C GLN A 294 2.30 -12.63 0.85
N LYS A 295 2.17 -13.96 0.98
CA LYS A 295 1.19 -14.61 1.87
C LYS A 295 1.33 -14.16 3.32
N TYR A 296 2.55 -14.14 3.84
CA TYR A 296 2.86 -13.73 5.20
C TYR A 296 2.57 -12.25 5.47
N LEU A 297 2.92 -11.37 4.52
CA LEU A 297 2.63 -9.95 4.61
C LEU A 297 1.12 -9.68 4.64
N MET A 298 0.36 -10.36 3.77
CA MET A 298 -1.11 -10.28 3.78
C MET A 298 -1.70 -10.81 5.08
N TYR A 299 -1.21 -11.94 5.60
CA TYR A 299 -1.65 -12.49 6.88
C TYR A 299 -1.36 -11.56 8.05
N THR A 300 -0.18 -10.94 8.07
CA THR A 300 0.20 -9.97 9.11
C THR A 300 -0.76 -8.78 9.10
N GLU A 301 -1.13 -8.30 7.93
CA GLU A 301 -2.09 -7.19 7.78
C GLU A 301 -3.53 -7.60 8.16
N CYS A 302 -3.95 -8.83 7.84
CA CYS A 302 -5.21 -9.40 8.31
C CYS A 302 -5.22 -9.51 9.84
N SER A 303 -4.15 -10.05 10.43
CA SER A 303 -3.99 -10.21 11.88
C SER A 303 -4.04 -8.88 12.61
N LYS A 304 -3.39 -7.85 12.05
CA LYS A 304 -3.45 -6.48 12.58
C LYS A 304 -4.89 -5.94 12.59
N ARG A 305 -5.63 -6.06 11.49
CA ARG A 305 -7.05 -5.63 11.42
C ARG A 305 -7.94 -6.41 12.37
N VAL A 306 -7.75 -7.73 12.48
CA VAL A 306 -8.48 -8.56 13.46
C VAL A 306 -8.19 -8.09 14.89
N ALA A 307 -6.93 -7.82 15.23
CA ALA A 307 -6.54 -7.30 16.53
C ALA A 307 -7.18 -5.94 16.82
N GLU A 308 -7.19 -5.01 15.86
CA GLU A 308 -7.85 -3.71 15.98
C GLU A 308 -9.36 -3.85 16.27
N LYS A 309 -10.05 -4.75 15.56
CA LYS A 309 -11.47 -5.03 15.80
C LYS A 309 -11.73 -5.63 17.17
N ARG A 310 -10.88 -6.57 17.62
CA ARG A 310 -10.96 -7.15 18.98
C ARG A 310 -10.67 -6.12 20.07
N MET A 311 -9.73 -5.19 19.84
CA MET A 311 -9.45 -4.11 20.78
C MET A 311 -10.61 -3.12 20.90
N GLN A 312 -11.29 -2.81 19.79
CA GLN A 312 -12.46 -1.92 19.78
C GLN A 312 -13.69 -2.55 20.45
N ASN A 313 -13.89 -3.86 20.28
CA ASN A 313 -14.98 -4.59 20.91
C ASN A 313 -14.56 -6.03 21.27
N PRO A 314 -14.08 -6.27 22.50
CA PRO A 314 -13.59 -7.59 22.93
C PRO A 314 -14.63 -8.70 22.95
N SER A 315 -15.92 -8.35 23.09
CA SER A 315 -17.04 -9.30 23.12
C SER A 315 -17.60 -9.65 21.74
N LYS A 316 -17.02 -9.08 20.67
CA LYS A 316 -17.54 -9.25 19.32
C LYS A 316 -17.29 -10.67 18.80
N ASP A 317 -18.33 -11.26 18.24
CA ASP A 317 -18.28 -12.59 17.63
C ASP A 317 -17.28 -12.64 16.47
N THR A 318 -16.60 -13.78 16.30
CA THR A 318 -15.59 -13.98 15.25
C THR A 318 -16.19 -13.88 13.85
N THR A 319 -17.40 -14.44 13.63
CA THR A 319 -18.12 -14.35 12.36
C THR A 319 -18.49 -12.92 12.03
N ALA A 320 -18.89 -12.14 13.03
CA ALA A 320 -19.17 -10.72 12.86
C ALA A 320 -17.92 -9.92 12.49
N ILE A 321 -16.76 -10.22 13.09
CA ILE A 321 -15.48 -9.61 12.71
C ILE A 321 -15.11 -9.98 11.28
N LEU A 322 -15.21 -11.26 10.90
CA LEU A 322 -14.92 -11.74 9.56
C LEU A 322 -15.75 -10.98 8.52
N ASN A 323 -17.07 -10.94 8.69
CA ASN A 323 -17.97 -10.28 7.74
C ASN A 323 -17.70 -8.78 7.59
N GLU A 324 -17.33 -8.09 8.67
CA GLU A 324 -16.96 -6.68 8.57
C GLU A 324 -15.66 -6.43 7.83
N LEU A 325 -14.67 -7.31 7.99
CA LEU A 325 -13.40 -7.21 7.28
C LEU A 325 -13.58 -7.57 5.81
N LEU A 326 -14.42 -8.55 5.50
CA LEU A 326 -14.79 -8.90 4.13
C LEU A 326 -15.63 -7.83 3.44
N ALA A 327 -16.36 -7.00 4.19
CA ALA A 327 -17.12 -5.87 3.66
C ALA A 327 -16.28 -4.61 3.41
N ASP A 328 -15.00 -4.59 3.78
CA ASP A 328 -14.08 -3.47 3.52
C ASP A 328 -13.51 -3.55 2.09
N GLU A 329 -14.40 -3.32 1.11
CA GLU A 329 -14.11 -3.34 -0.32
C GLU A 329 -12.92 -2.46 -0.73
N PRO A 330 -12.76 -1.21 -0.22
CA PRO A 330 -11.61 -0.38 -0.57
C PRO A 330 -10.28 -1.02 -0.15
N TRP A 331 -10.21 -1.62 1.04
CA TRP A 331 -9.02 -2.31 1.50
C TRP A 331 -8.71 -3.54 0.66
N LEU A 332 -9.70 -4.42 0.45
CA LEU A 332 -9.52 -5.66 -0.31
C LEU A 332 -9.10 -5.38 -1.75
N SER A 333 -9.77 -4.42 -2.40
CA SER A 333 -9.43 -3.98 -3.75
C SER A 333 -8.01 -3.43 -3.84
N GLN A 334 -7.58 -2.63 -2.86
CA GLN A 334 -6.23 -2.09 -2.83
C GLN A 334 -5.18 -3.18 -2.56
N LEU A 335 -5.46 -4.12 -1.65
CA LEU A 335 -4.57 -5.25 -1.36
C LEU A 335 -4.36 -6.13 -2.59
N PHE A 336 -5.44 -6.46 -3.31
CA PHE A 336 -5.34 -7.23 -4.55
C PHE A 336 -4.58 -6.49 -5.65
N ARG A 337 -4.83 -5.18 -5.78
CA ARG A 337 -4.11 -4.32 -6.72
C ARG A 337 -2.61 -4.30 -6.44
N ASP A 338 -2.19 -4.24 -5.18
CA ASP A 338 -0.78 -4.26 -4.77
C ASP A 338 -0.09 -5.59 -5.07
N VAL A 339 -0.82 -6.70 -4.88
CA VAL A 339 -0.37 -8.05 -5.25
C VAL A 339 -0.15 -8.15 -6.77
N ARG A 340 -1.16 -7.79 -7.57
CA ARG A 340 -1.08 -7.83 -9.04
C ARG A 340 0.01 -6.92 -9.59
N HIS A 341 0.21 -5.76 -8.98
CA HIS A 341 1.33 -4.88 -9.34
C HIS A 341 2.67 -5.58 -9.13
N SER A 342 2.85 -6.24 -7.99
CA SER A 342 4.09 -6.98 -7.69
C SER A 342 4.34 -8.12 -8.69
N TRP A 343 3.27 -8.80 -9.12
CA TRP A 343 3.35 -9.80 -10.19
C TRP A 343 3.75 -9.18 -11.53
N ALA A 344 3.15 -8.06 -11.91
CA ALA A 344 3.50 -7.37 -13.15
C ALA A 344 4.95 -6.85 -13.14
N GLU A 345 5.43 -6.32 -12.01
CA GLU A 345 6.83 -5.92 -11.81
C GLU A 345 7.79 -7.11 -11.99
N ALA A 346 7.43 -8.30 -11.52
CA ALA A 346 8.23 -9.52 -11.70
C ALA A 346 8.42 -9.88 -13.17
N GLU A 347 7.36 -9.76 -13.96
CA GLU A 347 7.42 -10.07 -15.39
C GLU A 347 8.15 -8.98 -16.18
N SER A 348 7.98 -7.71 -15.79
CA SER A 348 8.75 -6.60 -16.37
C SER A 348 10.24 -6.77 -16.08
N TRP A 349 10.60 -7.17 -14.86
CA TRP A 349 11.97 -7.49 -14.49
C TRP A 349 12.56 -8.58 -15.39
N GLU A 350 11.87 -9.71 -15.54
CA GLU A 350 12.29 -10.81 -16.39
C GLU A 350 12.46 -10.38 -17.85
N ARG A 351 11.50 -9.60 -18.37
CA ARG A 351 11.56 -9.01 -19.73
C ARG A 351 12.82 -8.16 -19.87
N LYS A 352 13.12 -7.26 -18.93
CA LYS A 352 14.31 -6.39 -18.97
C LYS A 352 15.60 -7.21 -18.95
N MET A 353 15.67 -8.24 -18.13
CA MET A 353 16.85 -9.10 -18.04
C MET A 353 17.08 -9.89 -19.34
N ARG A 354 16.02 -10.45 -19.95
CA ARG A 354 16.13 -11.11 -21.26
C ARG A 354 16.69 -10.18 -22.34
N HIS A 355 16.17 -8.96 -22.45
CA HIS A 355 16.66 -7.98 -23.43
C HIS A 355 18.10 -7.55 -23.17
N ALA A 356 18.50 -7.41 -21.90
CA ALA A 356 19.87 -7.08 -21.54
C ALA A 356 20.85 -8.20 -21.92
N MET A 357 20.47 -9.47 -21.72
CA MET A 357 21.28 -10.63 -22.11
C MET A 357 21.43 -10.75 -23.63
N SER A 358 20.36 -10.53 -24.40
CA SER A 358 20.43 -10.57 -25.86
C SER A 358 21.34 -9.49 -26.45
N ARG A 359 21.47 -8.33 -25.77
CA ARG A 359 22.37 -7.24 -26.19
C ARG A 359 23.85 -7.46 -25.84
N GLN A 360 24.17 -8.42 -24.95
CA GLN A 360 25.55 -8.77 -24.60
C GLN A 360 26.14 -9.89 -25.48
N MET A 361 25.31 -10.54 -26.32
CA MET A 361 25.74 -11.60 -27.24
C MET A 361 25.99 -11.10 -28.68
N ILE A 362 25.84 -9.80 -28.93
CA ILE A 362 26.20 -9.09 -30.17
C ILE A 362 27.37 -8.18 -29.83
#